data_AF-A0A800K5N0-F1
#
_entry.id   AF-A0A800K5N0-F1
#
_cell.length_a   1.000
_cell.length_b   1.000
_cell.length_c   1.000
_cell.angle_alpha   90.00
_cell.angle_beta   90.00
_cell.angle_gamma   90.00
#
_symmetry.space_group_name_H-M   'P 1'
#
loop_
_entity.id
_entity.type
_entity.pdbx_description
1 polymer ?
#
loop_
_entity_poly.entity_id
_entity_poly.type
_entity_poly.pdbx_seq_one_letter_code
_entity_poly.pdbx_strand_id
1 'polypeptide(L)'
;MRPTAGAAADERTVVVDETIDTSGAILACAATLLRHRTFEDITYLDLAEASGVSERTIYRRFPTRSNLLDALGRWIEEEHFRIAEFHTFAQFREAVRSRFAAYAAEPAFAFVAARGASLSPMGDEQATPMTDAIMVM
;
A
#
# COMPACT_ATOMS: atom_id res chain seq x y z
N MET A 1 -23.77 53.88 -13.50
CA MET A 1 -22.53 53.34 -12.92
C MET A 1 -22.30 51.95 -13.52
N ARG A 2 -21.33 51.81 -14.42
CA ARG A 2 -20.73 50.51 -14.82
C ARG A 2 -19.43 50.36 -14.00
N PRO A 3 -18.97 49.14 -13.63
CA PRO A 3 -18.15 48.32 -14.55
C PRO A 3 -18.32 46.77 -14.38
N THR A 4 -18.17 45.99 -15.48
CA THR A 4 -17.11 44.96 -15.78
C THR A 4 -17.40 43.55 -15.24
N ALA A 5 -17.70 42.54 -16.08
CA ALA A 5 -16.78 41.75 -16.93
C ALA A 5 -15.91 40.76 -16.14
N GLY A 6 -16.05 39.47 -16.47
CA GLY A 6 -14.98 38.47 -16.37
C GLY A 6 -15.09 37.45 -15.25
N ALA A 7 -15.57 36.25 -15.59
CA ALA A 7 -15.07 34.94 -15.12
C ALA A 7 -15.90 33.87 -15.85
N ALA A 8 -15.51 33.45 -17.06
CA ALA A 8 -14.56 32.36 -17.28
C ALA A 8 -14.93 31.16 -16.38
N ALA A 9 -15.71 30.21 -16.89
CA ALA A 9 -15.15 29.02 -17.51
C ALA A 9 -14.15 28.34 -16.57
N ASP A 10 -14.68 27.46 -15.73
CA ASP A 10 -13.86 26.44 -15.07
C ASP A 10 -14.65 25.13 -15.12
N GLU A 11 -14.85 24.68 -16.35
CA GLU A 11 -15.11 23.29 -16.69
C GLU A 11 -13.82 22.53 -16.30
N ARG A 12 -13.67 22.27 -14.99
CA ARG A 12 -12.66 21.36 -14.45
C ARG A 12 -13.03 19.97 -14.91
N THR A 13 -12.66 19.69 -16.16
CA THR A 13 -12.35 18.36 -16.64
C THR A 13 -11.32 17.82 -15.66
N VAL A 14 -11.79 17.02 -14.71
CA VAL A 14 -10.95 16.12 -13.95
C VAL A 14 -10.40 15.16 -15.00
N VAL A 15 -9.27 15.54 -15.59
CA VAL A 15 -8.41 14.59 -16.27
C VAL A 15 -7.94 13.69 -15.14
N VAL A 16 -8.69 12.62 -14.91
CA VAL A 16 -8.18 11.45 -14.20
C VAL A 16 -6.97 11.07 -15.01
N ASP A 17 -5.79 11.40 -14.47
CA ASP A 17 -4.51 10.91 -14.96
C ASP A 17 -4.55 9.40 -14.76
N GLU A 18 -5.17 8.71 -15.72
CA GLU A 18 -5.23 7.27 -15.86
C GLU A 18 -3.86 6.77 -16.35
N THR A 19 -2.78 7.27 -15.74
CA THR A 19 -1.51 6.57 -15.74
C THR A 19 -1.75 5.32 -14.93
N ILE A 20 -2.11 4.24 -15.63
CA ILE A 20 -2.23 2.87 -15.12
C ILE A 20 -1.18 2.68 -14.02
N ASP A 21 -1.64 2.49 -12.76
CA ASP A 21 -0.75 2.28 -11.62
C ASP A 21 -0.02 0.95 -11.80
N THR A 22 1.06 1.04 -12.55
CA THR A 22 1.88 -0.10 -12.94
C THR A 22 2.53 -0.71 -11.70
N SER A 23 2.88 0.12 -10.72
CA SER A 23 3.46 -0.36 -9.46
C SER A 23 2.43 -1.16 -8.69
N GLY A 24 1.23 -0.64 -8.48
CA GLY A 24 0.12 -1.35 -7.84
C GLY A 24 -0.25 -2.65 -8.55
N ALA A 25 -0.30 -2.65 -9.89
CA ALA A 25 -0.55 -3.86 -10.67
C ALA A 25 0.54 -4.94 -10.47
N ILE A 26 1.82 -4.54 -10.44
CA ILE A 26 2.93 -5.46 -10.14
C ILE A 26 2.80 -6.02 -8.71
N LEU A 27 2.46 -5.18 -7.72
CA LEU A 27 2.33 -5.59 -6.32
C LEU A 27 1.14 -6.53 -6.11
N ALA A 28 0.00 -6.27 -6.74
CA ALA A 28 -1.16 -7.17 -6.72
C ALA A 28 -0.84 -8.54 -7.35
N CYS A 29 -0.05 -8.57 -8.42
CA CYS A 29 0.45 -9.80 -9.01
C CYS A 29 1.41 -10.53 -8.06
N ALA A 30 2.32 -9.82 -7.40
CA ALA A 30 3.21 -10.38 -6.39
C ALA A 30 2.43 -11.00 -5.22
N ALA A 31 1.39 -10.33 -4.73
CA ALA A 31 0.51 -10.84 -3.69
C ALA A 31 -0.24 -12.11 -4.13
N THR A 32 -0.64 -12.20 -5.41
CA THR A 32 -1.22 -13.43 -5.96
C THR A 32 -0.21 -14.58 -5.96
N LEU A 33 1.05 -14.32 -6.35
CA LEU A 33 2.11 -15.34 -6.33
C LEU A 33 2.43 -15.83 -4.90
N LEU A 34 2.35 -14.94 -3.90
CA LEU A 34 2.57 -15.29 -2.49
C LEU A 34 1.56 -16.31 -1.94
N ARG A 35 0.41 -16.50 -2.60
CA ARG A 35 -0.55 -17.57 -2.24
C ARG A 35 -0.03 -18.97 -2.52
N HIS A 36 1.00 -19.09 -3.36
CA HIS A 36 1.52 -20.37 -3.84
C HIS A 36 2.98 -20.64 -3.45
N ARG A 37 3.75 -19.59 -3.12
CA ARG A 37 5.19 -19.69 -2.81
C ARG A 37 5.65 -18.54 -1.92
N THR A 38 6.87 -18.65 -1.38
CA THR A 38 7.44 -17.59 -0.53
C THR A 38 7.96 -16.42 -1.36
N PHE A 39 8.17 -15.27 -0.72
CA PHE A 39 8.74 -14.08 -1.39
C PHE A 39 10.13 -14.33 -2.01
N GLU A 40 10.95 -15.18 -1.38
CA GLU A 40 12.30 -15.48 -1.86
C GLU A 40 12.28 -16.26 -3.18
N ASP A 41 11.23 -17.08 -3.38
CA ASP A 41 11.01 -17.90 -4.58
C ASP A 41 10.34 -17.14 -5.74
N ILE A 42 9.93 -15.88 -5.53
CA ILE A 42 9.37 -15.02 -6.58
C ILE A 42 10.52 -14.29 -7.28
N THR A 43 10.66 -14.50 -8.58
CA THR A 43 11.66 -13.81 -9.42
C THR A 43 11.06 -12.58 -10.12
N TYR A 44 11.90 -11.71 -10.68
CA TYR A 44 11.42 -10.60 -11.49
C TYR A 44 10.83 -11.06 -12.82
N LEU A 45 11.28 -12.20 -13.34
CA LEU A 45 10.66 -12.86 -14.48
C LEU A 45 9.23 -13.30 -14.16
N ASP A 46 9.01 -13.95 -13.01
CA ASP A 46 7.66 -14.34 -12.57
C ASP A 46 6.72 -13.13 -12.47
N LEU A 47 7.22 -12.02 -11.95
CA LEU A 47 6.46 -10.77 -11.83
C LEU A 47 6.17 -10.16 -13.21
N ALA A 48 7.13 -10.22 -14.13
CA ALA A 48 6.98 -9.73 -15.50
C ALA A 48 5.89 -10.51 -16.23
N GLU A 49 5.94 -11.83 -16.13
CA GLU A 49 4.94 -12.74 -16.71
C GLU A 49 3.55 -12.51 -16.10
N ALA A 50 3.46 -12.41 -14.77
CA ALA A 50 2.19 -12.23 -14.07
C ALA A 50 1.53 -10.87 -14.35
N SER A 51 2.33 -9.79 -14.44
CA SER A 51 1.81 -8.42 -14.61
C SER A 51 1.78 -7.92 -16.05
N GLY A 52 2.33 -8.68 -17.01
CA GLY A 52 2.37 -8.32 -18.42
C GLY A 52 3.32 -7.16 -18.76
N VAL A 53 4.27 -6.84 -17.87
CA VAL A 53 5.28 -5.80 -18.10
C VAL A 53 6.67 -6.42 -18.27
N SER A 54 7.59 -5.72 -18.94
CA SER A 54 8.98 -6.20 -19.05
C SER A 54 9.72 -6.21 -17.70
N GLU A 55 10.67 -7.13 -17.52
CA GLU A 55 11.60 -7.12 -16.36
C GLU A 55 12.30 -5.76 -16.19
N ARG A 56 12.66 -5.08 -17.28
CA ARG A 56 13.25 -3.72 -17.25
C ARG A 56 12.34 -2.70 -16.57
N THR A 57 11.02 -2.84 -16.69
CA THR A 57 10.06 -1.99 -16.00
C THR A 57 10.01 -2.30 -14.51
N ILE A 58 10.06 -3.58 -14.14
CA ILE A 58 10.11 -3.99 -12.73
C ILE A 58 11.40 -3.51 -12.08
N TYR A 59 12.56 -3.77 -12.68
CA TYR A 59 13.85 -3.27 -12.18
C TYR A 59 13.89 -1.74 -12.04
N ARG A 60 13.23 -0.99 -12.94
CA ARG A 60 13.16 0.47 -12.85
C ARG A 60 12.31 0.94 -11.66
N ARG A 61 11.23 0.24 -11.34
CA ARG A 61 10.31 0.57 -10.23
C ARG A 61 10.82 0.06 -8.88
N PHE A 62 11.43 -1.13 -8.88
CA PHE A 62 11.94 -1.83 -7.69
C PHE A 62 13.39 -2.25 -7.93
N PRO A 63 14.36 -1.32 -7.77
CA PRO A 63 15.76 -1.57 -8.13
C PRO A 63 16.42 -2.70 -7.35
N THR A 64 15.98 -2.92 -6.11
CA THR A 64 16.48 -4.00 -5.25
C THR A 64 15.33 -4.88 -4.73
N ARG A 65 15.64 -6.13 -4.35
CA ARG A 65 14.67 -7.01 -3.69
C ARG A 65 14.12 -6.39 -2.40
N SER A 66 14.93 -5.63 -1.67
CA SER A 66 14.47 -4.91 -0.47
C SER A 66 13.48 -3.80 -0.81
N ASN A 67 13.66 -3.07 -1.92
CA ASN A 67 12.67 -2.08 -2.37
C ASN A 67 11.35 -2.74 -2.77
N LEU A 68 11.40 -3.89 -3.45
CA LEU A 68 10.19 -4.66 -3.76
C LEU A 68 9.51 -5.16 -2.48
N LEU A 69 10.27 -5.68 -1.53
CA LEU A 69 9.75 -6.21 -0.27
C LEU A 69 9.12 -5.13 0.61
N ASP A 70 9.75 -3.96 0.71
CA ASP A 70 9.23 -2.79 1.41
C ASP A 70 7.92 -2.31 0.79
N ALA A 71 7.90 -2.13 -0.55
CA ALA A 71 6.70 -1.72 -1.28
C ALA A 71 5.56 -2.74 -1.16
N LEU A 72 5.87 -4.04 -1.30
CA LEU A 72 4.88 -5.11 -1.17
C LEU A 72 4.36 -5.22 0.27
N GLY A 73 5.22 -5.05 1.27
CA GLY A 73 4.82 -5.04 2.68
C GLY A 73 3.82 -3.91 2.97
N ARG A 74 4.09 -2.69 2.49
CA ARG A 74 3.17 -1.55 2.64
C ARG A 74 1.84 -1.78 1.92
N TRP A 75 1.89 -2.24 0.67
CA TRP A 75 0.69 -2.53 -0.09
C TRP A 75 -0.19 -3.60 0.58
N ILE A 76 0.42 -4.66 1.11
CA ILE A 76 -0.29 -5.70 1.87
C ILE A 76 -0.90 -5.13 3.15
N GLU A 77 -0.18 -4.27 3.88
CA GLU A 77 -0.69 -3.61 5.08
C GLU A 77 -1.94 -2.76 4.80
N GLU A 78 -1.92 -2.00 3.71
CA GLU A 78 -3.03 -1.14 3.29
C GLU A 78 -4.26 -1.93 2.83
N GLU A 79 -4.05 -3.01 2.07
CA GLU A 79 -5.13 -3.77 1.42
C GLU A 79 -5.70 -4.89 2.31
N HIS A 80 -4.86 -5.59 3.08
CA HIS A 80 -5.26 -6.79 3.83
C HIS A 80 -5.35 -6.58 5.34
N PHE A 81 -4.58 -5.65 5.90
CA PHE A 81 -4.40 -5.57 7.35
C PHE A 81 -4.78 -4.21 7.96
N ARG A 82 -5.51 -3.37 7.22
CA ARG A 82 -5.88 -2.02 7.66
C ARG A 82 -6.49 -2.02 9.07
N ILE A 83 -5.96 -1.14 9.92
CA ILE A 83 -6.49 -0.93 11.27
C ILE A 83 -7.74 -0.05 11.16
N ALA A 84 -8.86 -0.53 11.70
CA ALA A 84 -10.07 0.25 11.82
C ALA A 84 -9.83 1.46 12.75
N GLU A 85 -10.39 2.61 12.40
CA GLU A 85 -10.35 3.80 13.25
C GLU A 85 -11.05 3.54 14.60
N PHE A 86 -10.51 4.11 15.68
CA PHE A 86 -11.02 3.94 17.03
C PHE A 86 -10.89 5.24 17.83
N HIS A 87 -11.86 5.51 18.70
CA HIS A 87 -11.85 6.66 19.62
C HIS A 87 -12.04 6.26 21.08
N THR A 88 -12.10 4.95 21.36
CA THR A 88 -12.26 4.39 22.71
C THR A 88 -11.38 3.17 22.89
N PHE A 89 -11.06 2.84 24.14
CA PHE A 89 -10.25 1.66 24.48
C PHE A 89 -10.92 0.33 24.04
N ALA A 90 -12.25 0.26 24.12
CA ALA A 90 -12.99 -0.92 23.66
C ALA A 90 -12.86 -1.11 22.14
N GLN A 91 -12.98 -0.03 21.36
CA GLN A 91 -12.78 -0.06 19.91
C GLN A 91 -11.33 -0.39 19.54
N PHE A 92 -10.34 0.17 20.26
CA PHE A 92 -8.94 -0.19 20.06
C PHE A 92 -8.70 -1.69 20.24
N ARG A 93 -9.21 -2.29 21.34
CA ARG A 93 -9.09 -3.73 21.57
C ARG A 93 -9.69 -4.56 20.44
N GLU A 94 -10.82 -4.13 19.90
CA GLU A 94 -11.48 -4.84 18.80
C GLU A 94 -10.69 -4.68 17.48
N ALA A 95 -10.22 -3.48 17.17
CA ALA A 95 -9.39 -3.23 15.99
C ALA A 95 -8.12 -4.09 16.01
N VAL A 96 -7.43 -4.16 17.15
CA VAL A 96 -6.25 -5.02 17.34
C VAL A 96 -6.61 -6.50 17.18
N ARG A 97 -7.70 -6.96 17.81
CA ARG A 97 -8.16 -8.36 17.70
C ARG A 97 -8.45 -8.73 16.24
N SER A 98 -9.17 -7.87 15.52
CA SER A 98 -9.51 -8.08 14.11
C SER A 98 -8.25 -8.17 13.24
N ARG A 99 -7.27 -7.28 13.45
CA ARG A 99 -5.99 -7.32 12.74
C ARG A 99 -5.23 -8.62 12.97
N PHE A 100 -5.10 -9.07 14.23
CA PHE A 100 -4.42 -10.34 14.52
C PHE A 100 -5.19 -11.55 13.98
N ALA A 101 -6.53 -11.49 13.91
CA ALA A 101 -7.32 -12.52 13.25
C ALA A 101 -7.04 -12.55 11.73
N ALA A 102 -6.91 -11.39 11.08
CA ALA A 102 -6.53 -11.29 9.67
C ALA A 102 -5.11 -11.86 9.43
N TYR A 103 -4.14 -11.58 10.31
CA TYR A 103 -2.82 -12.19 10.24
C TYR A 103 -2.86 -13.72 10.31
N ALA A 104 -3.71 -14.28 11.18
CA ALA A 104 -3.87 -15.72 11.29
C ALA A 104 -4.55 -16.33 10.06
N ALA A 105 -5.42 -15.59 9.38
CA ALA A 105 -6.09 -16.03 8.16
C ALA A 105 -5.17 -16.00 6.93
N GLU A 106 -4.24 -15.04 6.87
CA GLU A 106 -3.35 -14.83 5.72
C GLU A 106 -1.86 -14.82 6.14
N PRO A 107 -1.31 -15.94 6.64
CA PRO A 107 0.03 -15.97 7.25
C PRO A 107 1.16 -15.62 6.29
N ALA A 108 1.04 -15.93 4.99
CA ALA A 108 2.02 -15.55 3.98
C ALA A 108 2.13 -14.03 3.84
N PHE A 109 0.99 -13.33 3.88
CA PHE A 109 0.93 -11.88 3.80
C PHE A 109 1.42 -11.24 5.10
N ALA A 110 1.02 -11.79 6.25
CA ALA A 110 1.49 -11.33 7.55
C ALA A 110 3.03 -11.38 7.67
N PHE A 111 3.64 -12.46 7.15
CA PHE A 111 5.11 -12.58 7.11
C PHE A 111 5.77 -11.48 6.27
N VAL A 112 5.25 -11.22 5.07
CA VAL A 112 5.81 -10.21 4.16
C VAL A 112 5.61 -8.80 4.70
N ALA A 113 4.43 -8.48 5.23
CA ALA A 113 4.14 -7.22 5.90
C ALA A 113 5.10 -6.94 7.06
N ALA A 114 5.28 -7.92 7.97
CA ALA A 114 6.18 -7.80 9.10
C ALA A 114 7.65 -7.63 8.67
N ARG A 115 8.07 -8.39 7.64
CA ARG A 115 9.45 -8.32 7.13
C ARG A 115 9.72 -7.01 6.40
N GLY A 116 8.79 -6.51 5.61
CA GLY A 116 8.86 -5.20 4.96
C GLY A 116 9.00 -4.08 5.99
N ALA A 117 8.13 -4.07 7.01
CA ALA A 117 8.20 -3.11 8.11
C ALA A 117 9.52 -3.16 8.91
N SER A 118 10.16 -4.32 8.98
CA SER A 118 11.45 -4.49 9.67
C SER A 118 12.65 -3.94 8.88
N LEU A 119 12.52 -3.80 7.55
CA LEU A 119 13.60 -3.30 6.68
C LEU A 119 13.63 -1.78 6.56
N SER A 120 12.53 -1.11 6.88
CA SER A 120 12.41 0.34 6.77
C SER A 120 11.91 0.95 8.09
N PRO A 121 12.80 1.50 8.93
CA PRO A 121 12.38 2.20 10.15
C PRO A 121 11.67 3.54 9.86
N MET A 122 11.56 3.95 8.59
CA MET A 122 10.84 5.15 8.15
C MET A 122 10.14 4.89 6.81
N GLY A 123 8.94 4.32 6.86
CA GLY A 123 7.91 4.77 5.90
C GLY A 123 7.52 6.19 6.28
N ASP A 124 7.13 7.00 5.29
CA ASP A 124 6.86 8.44 5.43
C ASP A 124 6.27 8.79 6.79
N GLU A 125 6.84 9.83 7.40
CA GLU A 125 6.60 10.40 8.72
C GLU A 125 5.16 10.95 8.89
N GLN A 126 4.16 10.20 8.44
CA GLN A 126 2.76 10.50 8.65
C GLN A 126 2.37 9.95 10.02
N ALA A 127 1.85 10.84 10.86
CA ALA A 127 1.36 10.52 12.18
C ALA A 127 0.48 9.26 12.10
N THR A 128 0.93 8.21 12.76
CA THR A 128 0.07 7.04 12.93
C THR A 128 -1.21 7.49 13.62
N PRO A 129 -2.37 6.86 13.34
CA PRO A 129 -3.62 7.16 14.05
C PRO A 129 -3.48 7.10 15.58
N MET A 130 -2.48 6.34 16.06
CA MET A 130 -2.09 6.25 17.46
C MET A 130 -1.49 7.56 18.00
N THR A 131 -0.70 8.27 17.20
CA THR A 131 -0.12 9.58 17.53
C THR A 131 -1.20 10.64 17.65
N ASP A 132 -2.16 10.66 16.74
CA ASP A 132 -3.26 11.65 16.75
C ASP A 132 -4.18 11.45 17.97
N ALA A 133 -4.49 10.20 18.32
CA ALA A 133 -5.31 9.89 19.49
C ALA A 133 -4.66 10.31 20.81
N ILE A 134 -3.32 10.27 20.91
CA ILE A 134 -2.59 10.72 22.10
C ILE A 134 -2.55 12.25 22.18
N MET A 135 -2.42 12.95 21.05
CA MET A 135 -2.32 14.42 21.00
C MET A 135 -3.65 15.14 21.31
N VAL A 136 -4.77 14.43 21.30
CA VAL A 136 -6.12 14.97 21.56
C VAL A 136 -6.61 14.69 22.99
N MET A 137 -5.82 13.96 23.82
CA MET A 137 -6.07 13.77 25.26
C MET A 137 -5.38 14.84 26.11
#